data_AF-A0A351FX65-F1
#
_entry.id   AF-A0A351FX65-F1
#
_cell.length_a   1.000
_cell.length_b   1.000
_cell.length_c   1.000
_cell.angle_alpha   90.00
_cell.angle_beta   90.00
_cell.angle_gamma   90.00
#
_symmetry.space_group_name_H-M   'P 1'
#
loop_
_entity.id
_entity.type
_entity.pdbx_description
1 polymer ?
#
loop_
_entity_poly.entity_id
_entity_poly.type
_entity_poly.pdbx_seq_one_letter_code
_entity_poly.pdbx_strand_id
1 'polypeptide(L)'
;MLRERDEFVVYTNLSQRVEPKPSAVSEPRIGDDDFARRGLKWVTALARVELGSMLAAFTRVRRPYQATHPTKLDQAEFAKLLMDGVRTHYWALSQDPALREVAKASPRNPEVLSYHRRMTMVQAMVRALLQMYGSEMTHEQRALLSQWRDTIDGLQLGFAYRIFQYLQQTEQERQTRTTQSEIHYKTYCSSALACYARYQGSAGPTTGR
;
A
#
# COMPACT_ATOMS: atom_id res chain seq x y z
N MET A 1 -22.32 14.40 28.43
CA MET A 1 -20.93 13.87 28.47
C MET A 1 -20.54 13.39 27.07
N LEU A 2 -19.28 13.53 26.64
CA LEU A 2 -18.81 12.97 25.34
C LEU A 2 -18.90 11.43 25.24
N ARG A 3 -19.16 10.73 26.35
CA ARG A 3 -19.21 9.26 26.45
C ARG A 3 -20.45 8.61 25.82
N GLU A 4 -21.49 9.38 25.52
CA GLU A 4 -22.82 8.86 25.17
C GLU A 4 -23.24 9.17 23.73
N ARG A 5 -22.40 9.83 22.93
CA ARG A 5 -22.76 10.17 21.56
C ARG A 5 -22.36 9.04 20.60
N ASP A 6 -23.31 8.57 19.81
CA ASP A 6 -23.10 7.49 18.84
C ASP A 6 -22.08 7.86 17.75
N GLU A 7 -21.86 9.17 17.51
CA GLU A 7 -20.85 9.69 16.59
C GLU A 7 -19.40 9.33 16.96
N PHE A 8 -19.16 8.85 18.19
CA PHE A 8 -17.84 8.42 18.69
C PHE A 8 -17.78 6.92 18.99
N VAL A 9 -18.67 6.13 18.38
CA VAL A 9 -18.64 4.67 18.48
C VAL A 9 -17.58 4.11 17.55
N VAL A 10 -16.73 3.25 18.11
CA VAL A 10 -15.75 2.44 17.39
C VAL A 10 -16.16 0.99 17.51
N TYR A 11 -16.44 0.34 16.38
CA TYR A 11 -16.73 -1.08 16.34
C TYR A 11 -15.43 -1.88 16.35
N THR A 12 -15.37 -2.87 17.24
CA THR A 12 -14.22 -3.75 17.40
C THR A 12 -14.57 -5.18 17.00
N ASN A 13 -13.57 -6.04 16.96
CA ASN A 13 -13.72 -7.47 16.69
C ASN A 13 -14.46 -7.77 15.37
N LEU A 14 -14.31 -6.88 14.38
CA LEU A 14 -14.93 -7.00 13.06
C LEU A 14 -14.41 -8.22 12.31
N SER A 15 -13.22 -8.69 12.68
CA SER A 15 -12.61 -9.91 12.18
C SER A 15 -13.49 -11.14 12.35
N GLN A 16 -14.38 -11.20 13.36
CA GLN A 16 -15.29 -12.33 13.53
C GLN A 16 -16.23 -12.55 12.35
N ARG A 17 -16.55 -11.50 11.58
CA ARG A 17 -17.42 -11.61 10.41
C ARG A 17 -16.76 -12.31 9.23
N VAL A 18 -15.43 -12.29 9.19
CA VAL A 18 -14.63 -12.83 8.09
C VAL A 18 -13.75 -14.00 8.52
N GLU A 19 -13.58 -14.25 9.81
CA GLU A 19 -12.77 -15.35 10.32
C GLU A 19 -13.52 -16.69 10.17
N PRO A 20 -12.98 -17.68 9.44
CA PRO A 20 -13.68 -18.93 9.18
C PRO A 20 -13.73 -19.83 10.41
N LYS A 21 -12.65 -19.82 11.21
CA LYS A 21 -12.50 -20.60 12.45
C LYS A 21 -11.64 -19.81 13.45
N PRO A 22 -11.90 -19.94 14.76
CA PRO A 22 -11.04 -19.32 15.77
C PRO A 22 -9.57 -19.74 15.65
N SER A 23 -8.68 -18.79 15.85
CA SER A 23 -7.23 -18.92 15.84
C SER A 23 -6.65 -18.51 17.21
N ALA A 24 -5.35 -18.71 17.43
CA ALA A 24 -4.69 -18.37 18.69
C ALA A 24 -4.75 -16.87 19.06
N VAL A 25 -5.04 -16.01 18.08
CA VAL A 25 -5.21 -14.56 18.25
C VAL A 25 -6.68 -14.12 18.24
N SER A 26 -7.63 -15.07 18.16
CA SER A 26 -9.05 -14.74 18.18
C SER A 26 -9.48 -14.20 19.55
N GLU A 27 -10.29 -13.15 19.52
CA GLU A 27 -10.99 -12.72 20.72
C GLU A 27 -12.09 -13.73 21.09
N PRO A 28 -12.29 -13.99 22.40
CA PRO A 28 -13.39 -14.82 22.88
C PRO A 28 -14.73 -14.29 22.38
N ARG A 29 -15.65 -15.19 22.03
CA ARG A 29 -17.04 -14.82 21.74
C ARG A 29 -17.75 -14.52 23.06
N ILE A 30 -17.83 -13.23 23.40
CA ILE A 30 -18.56 -12.76 24.57
C ILE A 30 -20.00 -12.50 24.14
N GLY A 31 -20.92 -13.44 24.42
CA GLY A 31 -22.39 -13.33 24.31
C GLY A 31 -22.98 -12.22 23.44
N ASP A 32 -23.90 -11.43 24.02
CA ASP A 32 -24.59 -10.29 23.38
C ASP A 32 -23.74 -9.00 23.34
N ASP A 33 -22.42 -9.10 23.14
CA ASP A 33 -21.58 -7.92 22.95
C ASP A 33 -21.83 -7.33 21.55
N ASP A 34 -22.32 -6.09 21.48
CA ASP A 34 -22.54 -5.37 20.23
C ASP A 34 -21.21 -4.90 19.58
N PHE A 35 -20.09 -5.16 20.25
CA PHE A 35 -18.73 -4.75 19.91
C PHE A 35 -18.55 -3.24 19.77
N ALA A 36 -19.53 -2.44 20.18
CA ALA A 36 -19.48 -1.00 20.16
C ALA A 36 -18.65 -0.53 21.35
N ARG A 37 -17.62 0.25 21.06
CA ARG A 37 -16.74 0.86 22.06
C ARG A 37 -16.88 2.37 21.97
N ARG A 38 -16.96 3.04 23.12
CA ARG A 38 -17.19 4.48 23.20
C ARG A 38 -16.12 5.18 24.01
N GLY A 39 -15.92 6.45 23.71
CA GLY A 39 -15.07 7.36 24.48
C GLY A 39 -13.73 7.66 23.82
N LEU A 40 -13.09 8.71 24.34
CA LEU A 40 -11.93 9.35 23.70
C LEU A 40 -10.78 8.37 23.41
N LYS A 41 -10.53 7.41 24.31
CA LYS A 41 -9.44 6.43 24.15
C LYS A 41 -9.59 5.59 22.88
N TRP A 42 -10.82 5.14 22.60
CA TRP A 42 -11.12 4.33 21.42
C TRP A 42 -11.00 5.14 20.14
N VAL A 43 -11.50 6.38 20.15
CA VAL A 43 -11.41 7.29 19.01
C VAL A 43 -9.96 7.65 18.70
N THR A 44 -9.16 7.99 19.71
CA THR A 44 -7.75 8.33 19.49
C THR A 44 -6.94 7.10 19.06
N ALA A 45 -7.22 5.93 19.65
CA ALA A 45 -6.61 4.68 19.22
C ALA A 45 -6.92 4.36 17.75
N LEU A 46 -8.19 4.47 17.34
CA LEU A 46 -8.60 4.25 15.95
C LEU A 46 -7.89 5.22 15.01
N ALA A 47 -7.91 6.52 15.31
CA ALA A 47 -7.24 7.53 14.49
C ALA A 47 -5.74 7.23 14.31
N ARG A 48 -5.06 6.73 15.35
CA ARG A 48 -3.64 6.33 15.27
C ARG A 48 -3.42 5.07 14.43
N VAL A 49 -4.29 4.07 14.55
CA VAL A 49 -4.22 2.85 13.74
C VAL A 49 -4.48 3.18 12.28
N GLU A 50 -5.49 3.99 11.98
CA GLU A 50 -5.81 4.43 10.62
C GLU A 50 -4.69 5.28 10.01
N LEU A 51 -4.16 6.26 10.75
CA LEU A 51 -3.03 7.05 10.27
C LEU A 51 -1.80 6.17 10.04
N GLY A 52 -1.52 5.21 10.93
CA GLY A 52 -0.44 4.23 10.74
C GLY A 52 -0.67 3.37 9.49
N SER A 53 -1.91 2.97 9.23
CA SER A 53 -2.32 2.22 8.05
C SER A 53 -2.10 3.03 6.77
N MET A 54 -2.48 4.30 6.76
CA MET A 54 -2.26 5.21 5.65
C MET A 54 -0.77 5.41 5.38
N LEU A 55 0.04 5.64 6.42
CA LEU A 55 1.49 5.77 6.28
C LEU A 55 2.11 4.49 5.71
N ALA A 56 1.65 3.31 6.15
CA ALA A 56 2.13 2.03 5.64
C ALA A 56 1.80 1.81 4.16
N ALA A 57 0.58 2.15 3.74
CA ALA A 57 0.08 1.87 2.40
C ALA A 57 0.52 2.90 1.34
N PHE A 58 0.71 4.16 1.73
CA PHE A 58 0.86 5.27 0.77
C PHE A 58 2.19 6.03 0.86
N THR A 59 3.04 5.73 1.83
CA THR A 59 4.30 6.47 2.04
C THR A 59 5.52 5.54 2.11
N ARG A 60 6.71 6.13 2.25
CA ARG A 60 7.98 5.42 2.44
C ARG A 60 8.42 5.36 3.91
N VAL A 61 7.54 5.69 4.86
CA VAL A 61 7.85 5.65 6.29
C VAL A 61 8.15 4.20 6.70
N ARG A 62 9.39 3.95 7.14
CA ARG A 62 9.87 2.59 7.45
C ARG A 62 9.10 1.92 8.59
N ARG A 63 8.64 2.69 9.57
CA ARG A 63 7.99 2.21 10.79
C ARG A 63 6.72 3.02 11.07
N PRO A 64 5.66 2.82 10.29
CA PRO A 64 4.49 3.71 10.29
C PRO A 64 3.77 3.76 11.65
N TYR A 65 3.61 2.62 12.31
CA TYR A 65 2.99 2.55 13.65
C TYR A 65 3.88 3.04 14.80
N GLN A 66 5.18 3.23 14.57
CA GLN A 66 6.03 3.96 15.52
C GLN A 66 5.83 5.47 15.40
N ALA A 67 5.56 5.98 14.18
CA ALA A 67 5.22 7.38 13.97
C ALA A 67 3.85 7.74 14.57
N THR A 68 2.94 6.76 14.67
CA THR A 68 1.62 6.93 15.29
C THR A 68 1.50 6.23 16.64
N HIS A 69 2.62 6.01 17.34
CA HIS A 69 2.68 5.27 18.60
C HIS A 69 1.62 5.79 19.59
N PRO A 70 0.92 4.89 20.32
CA PRO A 70 -0.09 5.29 21.28
C PRO A 70 0.53 5.97 22.50
N THR A 71 -0.31 6.68 23.25
CA THR A 71 0.05 7.24 24.54
C THR A 71 -0.47 6.35 25.66
N LYS A 72 -0.13 6.66 26.92
CA LYS A 72 -0.72 5.97 28.07
C LYS A 72 -2.25 6.04 28.10
N LEU A 73 -2.85 7.01 27.41
CA LEU A 73 -4.30 7.19 27.35
C LEU A 73 -4.99 6.05 26.59
N ASP A 74 -4.40 5.62 25.47
CA ASP A 74 -5.05 4.81 24.42
C ASP A 74 -4.26 3.56 24.02
N GLN A 75 -3.21 3.22 24.77
CA GLN A 75 -2.32 2.10 24.48
C GLN A 75 -3.01 0.73 24.41
N ALA A 76 -3.97 0.48 25.32
CA ALA A 76 -4.67 -0.80 25.37
C ALA A 76 -5.68 -0.93 24.22
N GLU A 77 -6.42 0.15 23.93
CA GLU A 77 -7.37 0.23 22.83
C GLU A 77 -6.65 0.14 21.47
N PHE A 78 -5.48 0.77 21.34
CA PHE A 78 -4.64 0.68 20.15
C PHE A 78 -4.19 -0.76 19.88
N ALA A 79 -3.74 -1.49 20.90
CA ALA A 79 -3.34 -2.88 20.76
C ALA A 79 -4.49 -3.77 20.23
N LYS A 80 -5.69 -3.58 20.78
CA LYS A 80 -6.90 -4.31 20.38
C LYS A 80 -7.29 -4.01 18.94
N LEU A 81 -7.37 -2.73 18.58
CA LEU A 81 -7.71 -2.32 17.21
C LEU A 81 -6.67 -2.78 16.19
N LEU A 82 -5.38 -2.73 16.56
CA LEU A 82 -4.32 -3.22 15.69
C LEU A 82 -4.41 -4.73 15.46
N MET A 83 -4.68 -5.51 16.52
CA MET A 83 -4.90 -6.96 16.42
C MET A 83 -6.15 -7.29 15.57
N ASP A 84 -7.27 -6.62 15.83
CA ASP A 84 -8.50 -6.82 15.06
C ASP A 84 -8.32 -6.43 13.59
N GLY A 85 -7.60 -5.34 13.32
CA GLY A 85 -7.23 -4.92 11.96
C GLY A 85 -6.40 -5.96 11.23
N VAL A 86 -5.37 -6.53 11.88
CA VAL A 86 -4.57 -7.62 11.32
C VAL A 86 -5.45 -8.81 10.96
N ARG A 87 -6.25 -9.30 11.92
CA ARG A 87 -7.14 -10.45 11.71
C ARG A 87 -8.11 -10.20 10.56
N THR A 88 -8.79 -9.06 10.58
CA THR A 88 -9.79 -8.67 9.57
C THR A 88 -9.16 -8.65 8.18
N HIS A 89 -8.03 -7.96 8.03
CA HIS A 89 -7.41 -7.82 6.72
C HIS A 89 -6.73 -9.11 6.25
N TYR A 90 -6.10 -9.87 7.14
CA TYR A 90 -5.52 -11.17 6.82
C TYR A 90 -6.59 -12.12 6.30
N TRP A 91 -7.67 -12.31 7.06
CA TRP A 91 -8.72 -13.26 6.67
C TRP A 91 -9.44 -12.85 5.40
N ALA A 92 -9.72 -11.56 5.25
CA ALA A 92 -10.34 -11.06 4.03
C ALA A 92 -9.39 -11.11 2.82
N LEU A 93 -8.06 -11.10 2.99
CA LEU A 93 -7.13 -11.39 1.89
C LEU A 93 -7.05 -12.88 1.58
N SER A 94 -6.95 -13.73 2.60
CA SER A 94 -6.76 -15.18 2.41
C SER A 94 -7.97 -15.87 1.78
N GLN A 95 -9.15 -15.28 1.93
CA GLN A 95 -10.41 -15.80 1.40
C GLN A 95 -10.86 -15.09 0.13
N ASP A 96 -10.12 -14.09 -0.35
CA ASP A 96 -10.53 -13.37 -1.54
C ASP A 96 -10.30 -14.23 -2.79
N PRO A 97 -11.37 -14.66 -3.50
CA PRO A 97 -11.21 -15.46 -4.70
C PRO A 97 -10.54 -14.66 -5.84
N ALA A 98 -10.68 -13.33 -5.84
CA ALA A 98 -10.11 -12.48 -6.87
C ALA A 98 -8.60 -12.31 -6.72
N LEU A 99 -8.03 -12.55 -5.53
CA LEU A 99 -6.61 -12.36 -5.27
C LEU A 99 -5.72 -13.10 -6.28
N ARG A 100 -6.07 -14.36 -6.63
CA ARG A 100 -5.30 -15.17 -7.59
C ARG A 100 -5.37 -14.62 -9.01
N GLU A 101 -6.51 -14.05 -9.39
CA GLU A 101 -6.71 -13.47 -10.71
C GLU A 101 -6.03 -12.12 -10.83
N VAL A 102 -6.14 -11.26 -9.80
CA VAL A 102 -5.41 -9.99 -9.74
C VAL A 102 -3.90 -10.23 -9.73
N ALA A 103 -3.41 -11.26 -9.05
CA ALA A 103 -1.98 -11.62 -9.06
C ALA A 103 -1.43 -11.98 -10.45
N LYS A 104 -2.30 -12.35 -11.40
CA LYS A 104 -1.95 -12.62 -12.81
C LYS A 104 -2.24 -11.44 -13.73
N ALA A 105 -3.03 -10.47 -13.27
CA ALA A 105 -3.46 -9.34 -14.08
C ALA A 105 -2.29 -8.43 -14.50
N SER A 106 -2.54 -7.61 -15.53
CA SER A 106 -1.61 -6.56 -15.93
C SER A 106 -1.35 -5.60 -14.77
N PRO A 107 -0.10 -5.13 -14.56
CA PRO A 107 0.20 -4.08 -13.59
C PRO A 107 -0.54 -2.75 -13.83
N ARG A 108 -1.16 -2.58 -15.00
CA ARG A 108 -2.07 -1.46 -15.30
C ARG A 108 -3.43 -1.58 -14.62
N ASN A 109 -3.82 -2.78 -14.18
CA ASN A 109 -5.03 -2.96 -13.40
C ASN A 109 -4.83 -2.29 -12.02
N PRO A 110 -5.66 -1.30 -11.65
CA PRO A 110 -5.54 -0.59 -10.36
C PRO A 110 -5.67 -1.51 -9.14
N GLU A 111 -6.31 -2.67 -9.30
CA GLU A 111 -6.42 -3.67 -8.24
C GLU A 111 -5.05 -4.21 -7.83
N VAL A 112 -4.11 -4.39 -8.77
CA VAL A 112 -2.76 -4.89 -8.48
C VAL A 112 -2.08 -4.01 -7.43
N LEU A 113 -2.15 -2.69 -7.63
CA LEU A 113 -1.58 -1.73 -6.67
C LEU A 113 -2.37 -1.72 -5.36
N SER A 114 -3.69 -1.86 -5.42
CA SER A 114 -4.55 -1.85 -4.22
C SER A 114 -4.28 -3.07 -3.31
N TYR A 115 -4.18 -4.26 -3.90
CA TYR A 115 -3.78 -5.48 -3.19
C TYR A 115 -2.36 -5.39 -2.65
N HIS A 116 -1.41 -4.90 -3.45
CA HIS A 116 -0.03 -4.71 -2.99
C HIS A 116 0.04 -3.79 -1.77
N ARG A 117 -0.66 -2.64 -1.80
CA ARG A 117 -0.73 -1.70 -0.67
C ARG A 117 -1.40 -2.32 0.56
N ARG A 118 -2.48 -3.06 0.37
CA ARG A 118 -3.16 -3.77 1.46
C ARG A 118 -2.24 -4.79 2.12
N MET A 119 -1.47 -5.56 1.34
CA MET A 119 -0.46 -6.49 1.87
C MET A 119 0.62 -5.76 2.66
N THR A 120 1.19 -4.66 2.13
CA THR A 120 2.16 -3.82 2.83
C THR A 120 1.62 -3.34 4.19
N MET A 121 0.37 -2.89 4.20
CA MET A 121 -0.30 -2.41 5.41
C MET A 121 -0.43 -3.53 6.45
N VAL A 122 -0.90 -4.72 6.08
CA VAL A 122 -1.03 -5.84 7.01
C VAL A 122 0.33 -6.29 7.55
N GLN A 123 1.36 -6.39 6.70
CA GLN A 123 2.71 -6.68 7.17
C GLN A 123 3.21 -5.66 8.18
N ALA A 124 2.96 -4.37 7.94
CA ALA A 124 3.35 -3.31 8.86
C ALA A 124 2.61 -3.42 10.20
N MET A 125 1.31 -3.75 10.18
CA MET A 125 0.53 -3.99 11.40
C MET A 125 1.09 -5.18 12.20
N VAL A 126 1.37 -6.31 11.54
CA VAL A 126 1.93 -7.50 12.20
C VAL A 126 3.30 -7.19 12.81
N ARG A 127 4.18 -6.49 12.06
CA ARG A 127 5.49 -6.07 12.60
C ARG A 127 5.33 -5.17 13.82
N ALA A 128 4.38 -4.24 13.80
CA ALA A 128 4.10 -3.35 14.92
C ALA A 128 3.61 -4.13 16.14
N LEU A 129 2.67 -5.07 15.98
CA LEU A 129 2.22 -5.95 17.06
C LEU A 129 3.37 -6.74 17.70
N LEU A 130 4.19 -7.38 16.88
CA LEU A 130 5.33 -8.17 17.36
C LEU A 130 6.38 -7.30 18.05
N GLN A 131 6.63 -6.08 17.58
CA GLN A 131 7.59 -5.16 18.19
C GLN A 131 7.09 -4.54 19.50
N MET A 132 5.83 -4.10 19.53
CA MET A 132 5.31 -3.28 20.63
C MET A 132 4.69 -4.14 21.73
N TYR A 133 4.10 -5.28 21.37
CA TYR A 133 3.31 -6.11 22.27
C TYR A 133 3.78 -7.58 22.28
N GLY A 134 4.84 -7.91 21.55
CA GLY A 134 5.31 -9.29 21.44
C GLY A 134 5.71 -9.92 22.78
N SER A 135 6.17 -9.13 23.75
CA SER A 135 6.48 -9.62 25.10
C SER A 135 5.26 -10.05 25.91
N GLU A 136 4.09 -9.50 25.60
CA GLU A 136 2.81 -9.80 26.27
C GLU A 136 2.08 -10.99 25.62
N MET A 137 2.49 -11.36 24.41
CA MET A 137 1.87 -12.45 23.64
C MET A 137 2.37 -13.84 24.08
N THR A 138 1.53 -14.85 23.89
CA THR A 138 1.97 -16.25 24.02
C THR A 138 2.92 -16.62 22.88
N HIS A 139 3.69 -17.70 23.06
CA HIS A 139 4.55 -18.19 21.99
C HIS A 139 3.75 -18.56 20.73
N GLU A 140 2.58 -19.20 20.91
CA GLU A 140 1.68 -19.59 19.85
C GLU A 140 1.15 -18.38 19.06
N GLN A 141 0.75 -17.31 19.75
CA GLN A 141 0.31 -16.06 19.12
C GLN A 141 1.42 -15.43 18.27
N ARG A 142 2.65 -15.36 18.79
CA ARG A 142 3.80 -14.83 18.04
C ARG A 142 4.12 -15.67 16.80
N ALA A 143 4.08 -17.00 16.95
CA ALA A 143 4.34 -17.92 15.85
C ALA A 143 3.28 -17.77 14.74
N LEU A 144 2.00 -17.70 15.13
CA LEU A 144 0.89 -17.50 14.19
C LEU A 144 1.00 -16.17 13.44
N LEU A 145 1.25 -15.05 14.13
CA LEU A 145 1.44 -13.76 13.49
C LEU A 145 2.65 -13.75 12.53
N SER A 146 3.75 -14.41 12.92
CA SER A 146 4.93 -14.54 12.06
C SER A 146 4.59 -15.34 10.80
N GLN A 147 3.87 -16.46 10.94
CA GLN A 147 3.39 -17.25 9.81
C GLN A 147 2.48 -16.44 8.87
N TRP A 148 1.55 -15.65 9.42
CA TRP A 148 0.68 -14.78 8.62
C TRP A 148 1.47 -13.74 7.84
N ARG A 149 2.46 -13.11 8.47
CA ARG A 149 3.37 -12.17 7.80
C ARG A 149 4.13 -12.83 6.66
N ASP A 150 4.70 -14.00 6.90
CA ASP A 150 5.52 -14.71 5.91
C ASP A 150 4.66 -15.18 4.72
N THR A 151 3.41 -15.58 4.99
CA THR A 151 2.42 -15.88 3.95
C THR A 151 2.13 -14.66 3.08
N ILE A 152 1.89 -13.49 3.71
CA ILE A 152 1.65 -12.24 2.98
C ILE A 152 2.90 -11.81 2.20
N ASP A 153 4.09 -11.98 2.75
CA ASP A 153 5.36 -11.65 2.10
C ASP A 153 5.55 -12.43 0.79
N GLY A 154 5.32 -13.74 0.82
CA GLY A 154 5.37 -14.58 -0.37
C GLY A 154 4.41 -14.11 -1.47
N LEU A 155 3.19 -13.72 -1.10
CA LEU A 155 2.21 -13.17 -2.05
C LEU A 155 2.66 -11.81 -2.59
N GLN A 156 3.09 -10.91 -1.71
CA GLN A 156 3.44 -9.54 -2.04
C GLN A 156 4.65 -9.45 -2.98
N LEU A 157 5.63 -10.34 -2.84
CA LEU A 157 6.79 -10.40 -3.73
C LEU A 157 6.39 -10.56 -5.20
N GLY A 158 5.36 -11.38 -5.49
CA GLY A 158 4.83 -11.54 -6.84
C GLY A 158 4.26 -10.23 -7.41
N PHE A 159 3.50 -9.49 -6.59
CA PHE A 159 2.96 -8.18 -6.98
C PHE A 159 4.08 -7.16 -7.17
N ALA A 160 5.03 -7.07 -6.24
CA ALA A 160 6.15 -6.15 -6.29
C ALA A 160 7.00 -6.36 -7.54
N TYR A 161 7.31 -7.62 -7.86
CA TYR A 161 8.07 -7.98 -9.05
C TYR A 161 7.37 -7.52 -10.34
N ARG A 162 6.08 -7.78 -10.48
CA ARG A 162 5.31 -7.36 -11.66
C ARG A 162 5.23 -5.83 -11.79
N ILE A 163 5.01 -5.12 -10.69
CA ILE A 163 5.01 -3.65 -10.67
C ILE A 163 6.37 -3.13 -11.10
N PHE A 164 7.46 -3.68 -10.55
CA PHE A 164 8.82 -3.29 -10.89
C PHE A 164 9.12 -3.49 -12.37
N GLN A 165 8.81 -4.66 -12.93
CA GLN A 165 8.98 -4.94 -14.35
C GLN A 165 8.22 -3.95 -15.24
N TYR A 166 6.97 -3.62 -14.87
CA TYR A 166 6.17 -2.65 -15.61
C TYR A 166 6.78 -1.24 -15.58
N LEU A 167 7.27 -0.81 -14.43
CA LEU A 167 7.94 0.48 -14.30
C LEU A 167 9.22 0.54 -15.12
N GLN A 168 10.04 -0.52 -15.10
CA GLN A 168 11.25 -0.61 -15.92
C GLN A 168 10.92 -0.57 -17.42
N GLN A 169 9.93 -1.33 -17.88
CA GLN A 169 9.51 -1.31 -19.28
C GLN A 169 9.01 0.08 -19.69
N THR A 170 8.19 0.71 -18.84
CA THR A 170 7.65 2.05 -19.11
C THR A 170 8.78 3.10 -19.18
N GLU A 171 9.79 2.97 -18.34
CA GLU A 171 10.97 3.85 -18.36
C GLU A 171 11.79 3.66 -19.64
N GLN A 172 12.04 2.41 -20.06
CA GLN A 172 12.72 2.10 -21.32
C GLN A 172 11.97 2.63 -22.55
N GLU A 173 10.64 2.45 -22.58
CA GLU A 173 9.77 2.98 -23.63
C GLU A 173 9.84 4.51 -23.68
N ARG A 174 9.84 5.18 -22.52
CA ARG A 174 10.01 6.65 -22.44
C ARG A 174 11.36 7.09 -22.97
N GLN A 175 12.44 6.45 -22.53
CA GLN A 175 13.81 6.78 -22.99
C GLN A 175 13.93 6.62 -24.51
N THR A 176 13.40 5.52 -25.06
CA THR A 176 13.45 5.26 -26.51
C THR A 176 12.66 6.30 -27.30
N ARG A 177 11.48 6.71 -26.81
CA ARG A 177 10.69 7.78 -27.44
C ARG A 177 11.42 9.12 -27.42
N THR A 178 12.08 9.46 -26.30
CA THR A 178 12.90 10.68 -26.20
C THR A 178 14.04 10.64 -27.21
N THR A 179 14.82 9.56 -27.25
CA THR A 179 15.93 9.40 -28.20
C THR A 179 15.46 9.47 -29.66
N GLN A 180 14.34 8.81 -30.00
CA GLN A 180 13.76 8.88 -31.35
C GLN A 180 13.33 10.30 -31.72
N SER A 181 12.74 11.03 -30.77
CA SER A 181 12.33 12.42 -30.98
C SER A 181 13.55 13.33 -31.20
N GLU A 182 14.63 13.14 -30.44
CA GLU A 182 15.88 13.87 -30.62
C GLU A 182 16.55 13.58 -31.96
N ILE A 183 16.57 12.31 -32.39
CA ILE A 183 17.08 11.92 -33.72
C ILE A 183 16.25 12.60 -34.80
N HIS A 184 14.93 12.52 -34.72
CA HIS A 184 14.03 13.13 -35.70
C HIS A 184 14.22 14.65 -35.79
N TYR A 185 14.33 15.33 -34.64
CA TYR A 185 14.61 16.76 -34.59
C TYR A 185 15.95 17.11 -35.25
N LYS A 186 17.04 16.41 -34.91
CA LYS A 186 18.37 16.63 -35.50
C LYS A 186 18.38 16.37 -37.01
N THR A 187 17.72 15.33 -37.48
CA THR A 187 17.56 15.03 -38.92
C THR A 187 16.79 16.15 -39.62
N TYR A 188 15.68 16.62 -39.03
CA TYR A 188 14.88 17.69 -39.60
C TYR A 188 15.67 19.00 -39.70
N CYS A 189 16.33 19.43 -38.62
CA CYS A 189 17.19 20.62 -38.63
C CYS A 189 18.33 20.52 -39.65
N SER A 190 18.99 19.36 -39.74
CA SER A 190 20.08 19.14 -40.71
C SER A 190 19.57 19.23 -42.15
N SER A 191 18.39 18.69 -42.43
CA SER A 191 17.77 18.79 -43.76
C SER A 191 17.37 20.22 -44.12
N ALA A 192 16.82 20.98 -43.15
CA ALA A 192 16.46 22.37 -43.34
C ALA A 192 17.69 23.27 -43.58
N LEU A 193 18.77 23.08 -42.81
CA LEU A 193 20.04 23.76 -43.01
C LEU A 193 20.66 23.45 -44.37
N ALA A 194 20.65 22.18 -44.79
CA ALA A 194 21.12 21.78 -46.11
C ALA A 194 20.30 22.41 -47.26
N CYS A 195 18.98 22.54 -47.07
CA CYS A 195 18.10 23.19 -48.04
C CYS A 195 18.41 24.70 -48.13
N TYR A 196 18.57 25.37 -46.99
CA TYR A 196 18.93 26.79 -46.92
C TYR A 196 20.29 27.08 -47.57
N ALA A 197 21.30 26.26 -47.30
CA ALA A 197 22.63 26.40 -47.91
C ALA A 197 22.60 26.27 -49.45
N ARG A 198 21.76 25.36 -49.99
CA ARG A 198 21.57 25.24 -51.45
C ARG A 198 20.87 26.45 -52.06
N TYR A 199 19.93 27.06 -51.34
CA TYR A 199 19.22 28.25 -51.79
C TYR A 199 20.16 29.47 -51.85
N GLN A 200 21.05 29.64 -50.85
CA GLN A 200 22.06 30.71 -50.89
C GLN A 200 23.13 30.49 -51.97
N GLY A 201 23.51 29.25 -52.26
CA GLY A 201 24.48 28.94 -53.32
C GLY A 201 23.94 29.08 -54.75
N SER A 202 22.62 29.21 -54.94
CA SER A 202 21.97 29.41 -56.24
C SER A 202 21.59 30.87 -56.53
N ALA A 203 21.69 31.76 -55.54
CA ALA A 203 21.63 33.21 -55.72
C ALA A 203 23.00 33.74 -56.17
N GLY A 204 23.45 33.33 -57.36
CA GLY A 204 24.61 33.95 -58.01
C GLY A 204 24.31 35.41 -58.38
N PRO A 205 25.31 36.32 -58.33
CA PRO A 205 25.10 37.73 -58.62
C PRO A 205 24.66 37.91 -60.06
N THR A 206 23.43 38.40 -60.26
CA THR A 206 23.02 39.01 -61.52
C THR A 206 23.92 40.21 -61.78
N THR A 207 24.90 40.02 -62.65
CA THR A 207 25.77 41.08 -63.17
C THR A 207 24.90 42.08 -63.95
N GLY A 208 24.64 43.23 -63.33
CA GLY A 208 24.05 44.38 -63.99
C GLY A 208 25.00 44.92 -65.05
N ARG A 209 24.50 45.04 -66.27
CA ARG A 209 25.13 45.77 -67.38
C ARG A 209 24.98 47.27 -67.19
#